data_AF-A0A1Y4JXF1-F1
#
_entry.id   AF-A0A1Y4JXF1-F1
#
_cell.length_a   1.000
_cell.length_b   1.000
_cell.length_c   1.000
_cell.angle_alpha   90.00
_cell.angle_beta   90.00
_cell.angle_gamma   90.00
#
_symmetry.space_group_name_H-M   'P 1'
#
loop_
_entity.id
_entity.type
_entity.pdbx_description
1 polymer ?
#
loop_
_entity_poly.entity_id
_entity_poly.type
_entity_poly.pdbx_seq_one_letter_code
_entity_poly.pdbx_strand_id
1 'polypeptide(L)' 'MWIARDKNGELWLHKEKTIKTYDQWSSMGDVELVSLVDKSIFSEVKWEDEEPRELVLKPINEE' A
#
# COMPACT_ATOMS: atom_id res chain seq x y z
N MET A 1 3.08 -6.93 4.79
CA MET A 1 1.97 -6.21 4.11
C MET A 1 2.59 -5.28 3.10
N TRP A 2 1.82 -4.68 2.21
CA TRP A 2 2.31 -3.77 1.18
C TRP A 2 1.52 -2.47 1.23
N ILE A 3 2.18 -1.35 1.01
CA ILE A 3 1.54 -0.05 0.99
C ILE A 3 1.94 0.69 -0.27
N ALA A 4 0.95 1.31 -0.90
CA ALA A 4 1.16 2.04 -2.14
C ALA A 4 0.22 3.25 -2.19
N ARG A 5 0.70 4.33 -2.79
CA ARG A 5 -0.09 5.54 -3.02
C ARG A 5 -0.58 5.51 -4.45
N ASP A 6 -1.87 5.73 -4.66
CA ASP A 6 -2.44 5.80 -6.01
C ASP A 6 -2.21 7.17 -6.65
N LYS A 7 -2.67 7.32 -7.90
CA LYS A 7 -2.55 8.56 -8.66
C LYS A 7 -3.30 9.75 -8.05
N ASN A 8 -4.33 9.49 -7.24
CA ASN A 8 -5.12 10.52 -6.55
C ASN A 8 -4.48 10.95 -5.22
N GLY A 9 -3.39 10.29 -4.82
CA GLY A 9 -2.73 10.53 -3.55
C GLY A 9 -3.38 9.79 -2.38
N GLU A 10 -4.28 8.85 -2.65
CA GLU A 10 -4.86 7.97 -1.64
C GLU A 10 -3.87 6.85 -1.31
N LEU A 11 -3.84 6.47 -0.03
CA LEU A 11 -2.90 5.49 0.47
C LEU A 11 -3.64 4.17 0.72
N TRP A 12 -3.16 3.12 0.07
CA TRP A 12 -3.80 1.82 0.06
C TRP A 12 -2.89 0.77 0.68
N LEU A 13 -3.44 0.00 1.61
CA LEU A 13 -2.79 -1.13 2.25
C LEU A 13 -3.26 -2.42 1.58
N HIS A 14 -2.30 -3.20 1.09
CA HIS A 14 -2.52 -4.46 0.40
C HIS A 14 -1.90 -5.61 1.17
N LYS A 15 -2.57 -6.77 1.12
CA LYS A 15 -2.04 -8.00 1.71
C LYS A 15 -0.87 -8.59 0.91
N GLU A 16 -0.98 -8.52 -0.43
CA GLU A 16 -0.02 -9.08 -1.37
C GLU A 16 0.74 -7.98 -2.13
N LYS A 17 1.86 -8.35 -2.77
CA LYS A 17 2.65 -7.40 -3.57
C LYS A 17 1.80 -6.96 -4.76
N THR A 18 1.53 -5.67 -4.84
CA THR A 18 0.80 -5.09 -5.96
C THR A 18 1.71 -4.77 -7.12
N ILE A 19 1.11 -4.68 -8.29
CA ILE A 19 1.75 -4.20 -9.51
C ILE A 19 1.09 -2.89 -9.87
N LYS A 20 1.92 -1.95 -10.30
CA LYS A 20 1.48 -0.65 -10.77
C LYS A 20 0.79 -0.79 -12.11
N THR A 21 -0.47 -0.40 -12.19
CA THR A 21 -1.20 -0.26 -13.45
C THR A 21 -1.22 1.21 -13.86
N TYR A 22 -2.03 1.57 -14.84
CA TYR A 22 -2.08 2.93 -15.38
C TYR A 22 -2.57 3.98 -14.36
N ASP A 23 -3.46 3.57 -13.45
CA ASP A 23 -4.17 4.46 -12.53
C ASP A 23 -4.19 3.96 -11.08
N GLN A 24 -3.90 2.68 -10.83
CA GLN A 24 -3.98 2.08 -9.50
C GLN A 24 -2.86 1.07 -9.23
N TRP A 25 -2.83 0.57 -8.00
CA TRP A 25 -2.04 -0.57 -7.59
C TRP A 25 -2.97 -1.77 -7.42
N SER A 26 -2.71 -2.87 -8.11
CA SER A 26 -3.58 -4.05 -8.08
C SER A 26 -2.77 -5.30 -7.78
N SER A 27 -3.33 -6.22 -7.01
CA SER A 27 -2.72 -7.53 -6.75
C SER A 27 -3.23 -8.55 -7.76
N MET A 28 -2.37 -9.45 -8.22
CA MET A 28 -2.74 -10.51 -9.18
C MET A 28 -3.64 -11.62 -8.56
N GLY A 29 -3.91 -11.59 -7.26
CA GLY A 29 -4.67 -12.64 -6.55
C GLY A 29 -6.20 -12.40 -6.52
N ASP A 30 -6.95 -13.48 -6.23
CA ASP A 30 -8.43 -13.49 -6.20
C ASP A 30 -9.07 -12.65 -5.08
N VAL A 31 -8.30 -12.23 -4.07
CA VAL A 31 -8.81 -11.48 -2.92
C VAL A 31 -7.95 -10.24 -2.68
N GLU A 32 -8.35 -9.15 -3.32
CA GLU A 32 -7.85 -7.81 -3.04
C GLU A 32 -8.34 -7.35 -1.66
N LEU A 33 -7.62 -7.75 -0.61
CA LEU A 33 -7.77 -7.15 0.70
C LEU A 33 -7.06 -5.80 0.66
N VAL A 34 -7.84 -4.77 0.33
CA VAL A 34 -7.39 -3.39 0.24
C VAL A 34 -8.10 -2.57 1.30
N SER A 35 -7.31 -1.90 2.15
CA SER A 35 -7.83 -0.93 3.11
C SER A 35 -7.30 0.47 2.77
N LEU A 36 -8.21 1.44 2.75
CA LEU A 36 -7.84 2.85 2.67
C LEU A 36 -7.23 3.27 4.01
N VAL A 37 -6.06 3.90 3.96
CA VAL A 37 -5.32 4.39 5.12
C VAL A 37 -5.27 5.92 5.06
N ASP A 38 -5.09 6.56 6.21
CA ASP A 38 -4.84 7.99 6.25
C ASP A 38 -3.61 8.37 5.40
N LYS A 39 -3.85 9.17 4.37
CA LYS A 39 -2.85 9.66 3.41
C LYS A 39 -1.77 10.54 4.03
N SER A 40 -1.98 11.05 5.25
CA SER A 40 -0.95 11.81 5.97
C SER A 40 0.15 10.90 6.51
N ILE A 41 -0.12 9.61 6.67
CA ILE A 41 0.85 8.60 7.10
C ILE A 41 1.67 8.16 5.89
N PHE A 42 2.93 7.78 6.11
CA PHE A 42 3.83 7.28 5.06
C PHE A 42 3.98 8.25 3.88
N SER A 43 4.27 9.54 4.17
CA SER A 43 4.51 10.59 3.17
C SER A 43 5.67 10.29 2.20
N GLU A 44 6.53 9.35 2.58
CA GLU A 44 7.63 8.84 1.78
C GLU A 44 7.19 7.84 0.70
N VAL A 45 5.95 7.32 0.75
CA VAL A 45 5.37 6.46 -0.29
C VAL A 45 4.72 7.36 -1.32
N LYS A 46 5.16 7.26 -2.57
CA LYS A 46 4.73 8.14 -3.66
C LYS A 46 4.12 7.32 -4.79
N TRP A 47 3.21 7.95 -5.55
CA TRP A 47 2.70 7.31 -6.76
C TRP A 47 3.82 7.05 -7.76
N GLU A 48 4.85 7.90 -7.80
CA GLU A 48 5.98 7.78 -8.73
C GLU A 48 6.88 6.57 -8.46
N ASP A 49 6.77 5.92 -7.30
CA ASP A 49 7.56 4.74 -6.95
C ASP A 49 7.34 3.62 -8.00
N GLU A 50 8.43 2.96 -8.41
CA GLU A 50 8.38 1.88 -9.41
C GLU A 50 7.81 0.58 -8.82
N GLU A 51 7.98 0.36 -7.52
CA GLU A 51 7.51 -0.80 -6.78
C GLU A 51 6.69 -0.37 -5.55
N PRO A 52 5.72 -1.18 -5.09
CA PRO A 52 5.01 -0.88 -3.87
C PRO A 52 5.96 -1.07 -2.68
N ARG A 53 5.67 -0.39 -1.57
CA ARG A 53 6.54 -0.45 -0.40
C ARG A 53 6.15 -1.59 0.52
N GLU A 54 7.11 -2.40 0.92
CA GLU A 54 6.87 -3.46 1.91
C GLU A 54 6.69 -2.85 3.30
N LEU A 55 5.60 -3.23 3.96
CA LEU A 55 5.26 -2.86 5.32
C LEU A 55 5.57 -4.05 6.25
N VAL A 56 6.60 -3.85 7.08
CA VAL A 56 6.99 -4.79 8.14
C VAL A 56 6.22 -4.43 9.42
N LEU A 57 5.22 -5.25 9.75
CA LEU A 57 4.46 -5.09 10.98
C LEU A 57 5.26 -5.64 12.16
N LYS A 58 5.36 -4.85 13.22
CA LYS A 58 5.86 -5.31 14.52
C LYS A 58 4.69 -5.42 15.48
N PRO A 59 4.60 -6.51 16.27
CA PRO A 59 3.61 -6.58 17.33
C PRO A 59 3.83 -5.41 18.28
N ILE A 60 2.75 -4.72 18.64
CA ILE A 60 2.78 -3.79 19.75
C ILE A 60 2.72 -4.67 20.99
N ASN A 61 3.84 -4.81 21.69
CA ASN A 61 3.81 -5.32 23.04
C ASN A 61 3.24 -4.20 23.91
N GLU A 62 2.00 -4.35 24.35
CA GLU A 62 1.45 -3.54 25.43
C GLU A 62 2.14 -4.01 26.72
N GLU A 63 3.08 -3.20 27.23
CA GLU A 63 3.61 -3.35 28.60
C GLU A 63 2.59 -2.87 29.64
#